data_AF-A0A5C3PYM8-F1
#
_entry.id   AF-A0A5C3PYM8-F1
#
_cell.length_a   1.000
_cell.length_b   1.000
_cell.length_c   1.000
_cell.angle_alpha   90.00
_cell.angle_beta   90.00
_cell.angle_gamma   90.00
#
_symmetry.space_group_name_H-M   'P 1'
#
loop_
_entity.id
_entity.type
_entity.pdbx_description
1 polymer ?
#
loop_
_entity_poly.entity_id
_entity_poly.type
_entity_poly.pdbx_seq_one_letter_code
_entity_poly.pdbx_strand_id
1 'polypeptide(L)'
;MTASLIRLAAASLLMAYVLTFAGVSAAHVDAERMALERRYTRAHSLGDNYVFDPRDGWETVNTTNLAYKYNHARSDALSGSDAHNDYLDDTVDSDYGSSTLVARAKKTSKSKSKSKSKAPKSSGGSTASNLLKGGLNKVMDSFKAFGKKEPVIITWYTGHDLLNPSCWPKPKWAPTDNSFAAALTLSGWTSKPQCFKFLELCHTTEKCVFVRVVDSCAGCAKGSKHVDLTQAAFKQLADLDMGLLTVQMRPATDPADGWLENLWGPKEEAND
;
A
#
# COMPACT_ATOMS: atom_id res chain seq x y z
N MET A 1 17.92 56.85 -44.20
CA MET A 1 16.61 56.19 -43.94
C MET A 1 16.69 54.66 -43.82
N THR A 2 17.87 54.05 -43.68
CA THR A 2 18.02 52.58 -43.71
C THR A 2 18.22 51.92 -42.33
N ALA A 3 18.64 52.67 -41.30
CA ALA A 3 18.93 52.12 -39.97
C ALA A 3 17.69 51.91 -39.06
N SER A 4 16.62 52.70 -39.23
CA SER A 4 15.40 52.57 -38.41
C SER A 4 14.53 51.37 -38.78
N LEU A 5 14.52 50.95 -40.05
CA LEU A 5 13.71 49.83 -40.51
C LEU A 5 14.26 48.47 -40.01
N ILE A 6 15.58 48.35 -39.85
CA ILE A 6 16.22 47.12 -39.35
C ILE A 6 15.92 46.89 -37.86
N ARG A 7 15.82 47.96 -37.05
CA ARG A 7 15.48 47.85 -35.61
C ARG A 7 14.02 47.44 -35.36
N LEU A 8 13.10 47.87 -36.22
CA LEU A 8 11.69 47.47 -36.16
C LEU A 8 11.48 45.99 -36.55
N ALA A 9 12.22 45.49 -37.55
CA ALA A 9 12.13 44.08 -37.94
C ALA A 9 12.68 43.12 -36.86
N ALA A 10 13.76 43.49 -36.17
CA ALA A 10 14.34 42.69 -35.09
C ALA A 10 13.44 42.61 -33.84
N ALA A 11 12.73 43.69 -33.50
CA ALA A 11 11.79 43.70 -32.36
C ALA A 11 10.55 42.83 -32.61
N SER A 12 10.06 42.79 -33.85
CA SER A 12 8.91 41.96 -34.24
C SER A 12 9.23 40.46 -34.22
N LEU A 13 10.44 40.07 -34.61
CA LEU A 13 10.91 38.68 -34.54
C LEU A 13 11.11 38.21 -33.09
N LEU A 14 11.51 39.11 -32.18
CA LEU A 14 11.63 38.81 -30.75
C LEU A 14 10.26 38.62 -30.07
N MET A 15 9.24 39.42 -30.44
CA MET A 15 7.87 39.20 -29.93
C MET A 15 7.22 37.92 -30.49
N ALA A 16 7.49 37.55 -31.75
CA ALA A 16 7.01 36.29 -32.31
C ALA A 16 7.65 35.06 -31.64
N TYR A 17 8.90 35.17 -31.18
CA TYR A 17 9.61 34.09 -30.47
C TYR A 17 9.15 33.92 -29.02
N VAL A 18 8.62 34.98 -28.38
CA VAL A 18 8.06 34.91 -27.02
C VAL A 18 6.67 34.25 -27.00
N LEU A 19 5.93 34.27 -28.12
CA LEU A 19 4.59 33.67 -28.22
C LEU A 19 4.58 32.18 -28.59
N THR A 20 5.72 31.58 -28.94
CA THR A 20 5.79 30.16 -29.34
C THR A 20 6.21 29.22 -28.22
N PHE A 21 6.56 29.73 -27.05
CA PHE A 21 6.88 28.91 -25.88
C PHE A 21 5.82 29.08 -24.79
N ALA A 22 5.33 27.93 -24.31
CA ALA A 22 4.56 27.74 -23.08
C ALA A 22 3.04 27.98 -23.14
N GLY A 23 2.35 27.19 -23.97
CA GLY A 23 0.95 26.83 -23.75
C GLY A 23 0.80 25.34 -23.48
N VAL A 24 1.27 24.82 -22.34
CA VAL A 24 0.87 23.46 -21.92
C VAL A 24 -0.60 23.55 -21.52
N SER A 25 -1.47 22.84 -22.25
CA SER A 25 -2.91 22.82 -21.96
C SER A 25 -3.19 22.11 -20.64
N ALA A 26 -4.12 22.64 -19.83
CA ALA A 26 -4.57 22.02 -18.58
C ALA A 26 -5.02 20.56 -18.77
N ALA A 27 -5.65 20.25 -19.91
CA ALA A 27 -6.07 18.89 -20.24
C ALA A 27 -4.90 17.90 -20.37
N HIS A 28 -3.71 18.38 -20.75
CA HIS A 28 -2.50 17.56 -20.83
C HIS A 28 -1.96 17.23 -19.43
N VAL A 29 -1.96 18.22 -18.53
CA VAL A 29 -1.54 18.04 -17.13
C VAL A 29 -2.42 17.02 -16.42
N ASP A 30 -3.74 17.10 -16.60
CA ASP A 30 -4.68 16.14 -16.01
C ASP A 30 -4.48 14.72 -16.56
N ALA A 31 -4.21 14.59 -17.86
CA ALA A 31 -3.96 13.29 -18.48
C ALA A 31 -2.67 12.63 -17.94
N GLU A 32 -1.60 13.40 -17.76
CA GLU A 32 -0.35 12.90 -17.19
C GLU A 32 -0.51 12.49 -15.73
N ARG A 33 -1.19 13.32 -14.93
CA ARG A 33 -1.51 13.01 -13.53
C ARG A 33 -2.35 11.74 -13.41
N MET A 34 -3.40 11.61 -14.19
CA MET A 34 -4.24 10.41 -14.21
C MET A 34 -3.45 9.16 -14.64
N ALA A 35 -2.51 9.31 -15.57
CA ALA A 35 -1.62 8.21 -15.97
C ALA A 35 -0.62 7.83 -14.86
N LEU A 36 -0.10 8.81 -14.09
CA LEU A 36 0.71 8.56 -12.90
C LEU A 36 -0.10 7.84 -11.82
N GLU A 37 -1.30 8.34 -11.49
CA GLU A 37 -2.18 7.71 -10.49
C GLU A 37 -2.48 6.26 -10.84
N ARG A 38 -2.85 5.96 -12.09
CA ARG A 38 -3.09 4.56 -12.53
C ARG A 38 -1.87 3.66 -12.45
N ARG A 39 -0.67 4.23 -12.64
CA ARG A 39 0.59 3.49 -12.54
C ARG A 39 0.89 3.09 -11.11
N TYR A 40 0.70 4.00 -10.15
CA TYR A 40 1.05 3.75 -8.75
C TYR A 40 -0.04 3.08 -7.93
N THR A 41 -1.30 3.14 -8.38
CA THR A 41 -2.44 2.51 -7.68
C THR A 41 -2.66 1.04 -8.07
N ARG A 42 -1.88 0.51 -9.02
CA ARG A 42 -1.98 -0.88 -9.45
C ARG A 42 -0.81 -1.70 -8.94
N ALA A 43 -1.10 -2.95 -8.58
CA ALA A 43 -0.06 -3.91 -8.26
C ALA A 43 0.90 -4.11 -9.45
N HIS A 44 2.20 -4.19 -9.16
CA HIS A 44 3.23 -4.51 -10.15
C HIS A 44 3.79 -5.91 -9.96
N SER A 45 4.41 -6.44 -11.01
CA SER A 45 5.11 -7.73 -11.02
C SER A 45 6.63 -7.51 -11.02
N LEU A 46 7.35 -8.41 -10.36
CA LEU A 46 8.82 -8.49 -10.34
C LEU A 46 9.42 -9.09 -11.62
N GLY A 47 8.57 -9.55 -12.54
CA GLY A 47 8.98 -10.17 -13.81
C GLY A 47 9.02 -11.70 -13.76
N ASP A 48 8.87 -12.33 -14.93
CA ASP A 48 8.74 -13.79 -15.09
C ASP A 48 10.03 -14.56 -14.72
N ASN A 49 11.17 -13.88 -14.69
CA ASN A 49 12.47 -14.44 -14.33
C ASN A 49 12.76 -14.35 -12.83
N TYR A 50 11.86 -13.79 -12.02
CA TYR A 50 12.06 -13.71 -10.58
C TYR A 50 11.69 -15.05 -9.92
N VAL A 51 12.70 -15.72 -9.35
CA VAL A 51 12.51 -16.95 -8.58
C VAL A 51 12.57 -16.62 -7.10
N PHE A 52 11.55 -17.02 -6.36
CA PHE A 52 11.56 -16.94 -4.91
C PHE A 52 12.54 -17.95 -4.32
N ASP A 53 13.52 -17.47 -3.54
CA ASP A 53 14.39 -18.36 -2.76
C ASP A 53 13.66 -18.69 -1.44
N PRO A 54 13.48 -19.97 -1.07
CA PRO A 54 12.91 -20.36 0.22
C PRO A 54 13.66 -19.75 1.42
N ARG A 55 14.93 -19.40 1.26
CA ARG A 55 15.74 -18.71 2.27
C ARG A 55 15.33 -17.25 2.49
N ASP A 56 14.52 -16.68 1.59
CA ASP A 56 13.92 -15.35 1.76
C ASP A 56 12.69 -15.39 2.69
N GLY A 57 12.42 -16.53 3.35
CA GLY A 57 11.36 -16.66 4.34
C GLY A 57 9.96 -16.86 3.73
N TRP A 58 9.89 -17.39 2.51
CA TRP A 58 8.63 -17.76 1.89
C TRP A 58 8.22 -19.17 2.30
N GLU A 59 7.16 -19.28 3.10
CA GLU A 59 6.45 -20.53 3.34
C GLU A 59 5.01 -20.38 2.82
N THR A 60 4.56 -21.29 1.97
CA THR A 60 3.15 -21.37 1.56
C THR A 60 2.37 -21.99 2.71
N VAL A 61 1.87 -21.17 3.62
CA VAL A 61 1.11 -21.66 4.76
C VAL A 61 -0.35 -21.85 4.35
N ASN A 62 -0.88 -23.06 4.54
CA ASN A 62 -2.32 -23.29 4.41
C ASN A 62 -3.04 -22.49 5.51
N THR A 63 -3.88 -21.53 5.11
CA THR A 63 -4.55 -20.56 6.00
C THR A 63 -5.44 -21.18 7.07
N THR A 64 -5.76 -22.48 6.97
CA THR A 64 -6.47 -23.21 8.04
C THR A 64 -5.57 -23.61 9.22
N ASN A 65 -4.24 -23.53 9.08
CA ASN A 65 -3.28 -23.88 10.11
C ASN A 65 -2.59 -22.61 10.67
N LEU A 66 -3.36 -21.62 11.11
CA LEU A 66 -2.82 -20.44 11.79
C LEU A 66 -2.57 -20.69 13.29
N ALA A 67 -3.05 -21.82 13.84
CA ALA A 67 -2.95 -22.14 15.25
C ALA A 67 -1.50 -22.14 15.77
N TYR A 68 -0.52 -22.56 14.95
CA TYR A 68 0.89 -22.57 15.36
C TYR A 68 1.50 -21.17 15.50
N LYS A 69 0.96 -20.15 14.83
CA LYS A 69 1.46 -18.76 14.93
C LYS A 69 0.89 -18.00 16.13
N TYR A 70 -0.26 -18.44 16.67
CA TYR A 70 -0.96 -17.77 17.78
C TYR A 70 -0.97 -18.54 19.10
N ASN A 71 -0.40 -19.76 19.16
CA ASN A 71 -0.34 -20.54 20.41
C ASN A 71 0.73 -20.09 21.42
N HIS A 72 1.57 -19.10 21.09
CA HIS A 72 2.58 -18.60 22.03
C HIS A 72 2.09 -17.57 23.06
N ALA A 73 0.83 -17.11 22.99
CA ALA A 73 0.32 -16.11 23.92
C ALA A 73 -0.35 -16.68 25.19
N ARG A 74 -0.33 -18.01 25.42
CA ARG A 74 -1.06 -18.60 26.57
C ARG A 74 -0.22 -19.50 27.49
N SER A 75 1.03 -19.84 27.13
CA SER A 75 1.90 -20.65 27.99
C SER A 75 2.72 -19.86 29.00
N ASP A 76 2.94 -18.56 28.79
CA ASP A 76 3.80 -17.74 29.67
C ASP A 76 3.02 -17.02 30.80
N ALA A 77 1.70 -17.24 30.88
CA ALA A 77 0.86 -16.68 31.95
C ALA A 77 0.64 -17.63 33.15
N LEU A 78 1.29 -18.80 33.17
CA LEU A 78 1.12 -19.81 34.22
C LEU A 78 2.46 -20.44 34.66
N SER A 79 3.46 -19.62 34.99
CA SER A 79 4.55 -20.06 35.87
C SER A 79 5.10 -18.86 36.67
N GLY A 80 4.39 -18.53 37.74
CA GLY A 80 4.75 -17.43 38.64
C GLY A 80 3.93 -17.48 39.93
N SER A 81 3.72 -18.68 40.47
CA SER A 81 3.38 -18.85 41.89
C SER A 81 4.67 -18.60 42.68
N ASP A 82 4.72 -17.52 43.46
CA ASP A 82 4.94 -17.62 44.91
C ASP A 82 4.88 -16.25 45.61
N ALA A 83 4.10 -16.25 46.70
CA ALA A 83 4.18 -15.43 47.92
C ALA A 83 3.52 -14.03 48.00
N HIS A 84 2.43 -14.02 48.78
CA HIS A 84 2.00 -13.02 49.78
C HIS A 84 1.61 -11.60 49.35
N ASN A 85 0.30 -11.32 49.39
CA ASN A 85 -0.30 -10.60 50.53
C ASN A 85 -1.83 -10.63 50.47
N ASP A 86 -2.42 -10.92 51.63
CA ASP A 86 -3.83 -10.72 51.96
C ASP A 86 -4.22 -9.25 51.82
N TYR A 87 -5.41 -8.95 51.27
CA TYR A 87 -6.39 -7.98 51.81
C TYR A 87 -7.63 -7.84 50.90
N LEU A 88 -8.80 -8.12 51.50
CA LEU A 88 -10.18 -7.60 51.27
C LEU A 88 -10.78 -7.71 49.84
N ASP A 89 -11.79 -8.56 49.64
CA ASP A 89 -13.22 -8.33 49.96
C ASP A 89 -13.88 -7.27 49.06
N ASP A 90 -14.56 -7.71 47.99
CA ASP A 90 -16.01 -7.56 47.90
C ASP A 90 -16.58 -8.28 46.67
N THR A 91 -17.65 -9.00 46.90
CA THR A 91 -18.42 -9.81 45.96
C THR A 91 -19.26 -8.95 45.00
N VAL A 92 -19.09 -9.10 43.67
CA VAL A 92 -20.17 -8.84 42.70
C VAL A 92 -20.17 -9.89 41.60
N ASP A 93 -21.21 -10.71 41.67
CA ASP A 93 -21.70 -11.67 40.70
C ASP A 93 -22.01 -10.95 39.36
N SER A 94 -21.34 -11.32 38.27
CA SER A 94 -21.84 -11.03 36.91
C SER A 94 -21.38 -12.09 35.92
N ASP A 95 -22.20 -13.13 35.89
CA ASP A 95 -22.40 -14.09 34.81
C ASP A 95 -22.51 -13.39 33.43
N TYR A 96 -21.48 -13.54 32.60
CA TYR A 96 -21.56 -13.27 31.16
C TYR A 96 -20.79 -14.33 30.37
N GLY A 97 -21.49 -15.44 30.12
CA GLY A 97 -21.75 -15.91 28.76
C GLY A 97 -20.53 -16.14 27.86
N SER A 98 -19.88 -17.28 28.05
CA SER A 98 -19.05 -17.95 27.05
C SER A 98 -19.84 -18.14 25.75
N SER A 99 -19.65 -17.23 24.78
CA SER A 99 -20.26 -17.37 23.46
C SER A 99 -19.46 -18.38 22.65
N THR A 100 -19.97 -19.61 22.62
CA THR A 100 -19.57 -20.66 21.71
C THR A 100 -19.88 -20.21 20.28
N LEU A 101 -18.85 -19.91 19.49
CA LEU A 101 -19.00 -19.59 18.07
C LEU A 101 -19.42 -20.86 17.32
N VAL A 102 -20.73 -21.02 17.13
CA VAL A 102 -21.33 -22.05 16.30
C VAL A 102 -21.02 -21.77 14.83
N ALA A 103 -20.38 -22.72 14.17
CA ALA A 103 -20.17 -22.74 12.73
C ALA A 103 -21.52 -22.71 11.99
N ARG A 104 -21.81 -21.62 11.28
CA ARG A 104 -23.01 -21.50 10.45
C ARG A 104 -22.84 -22.35 9.19
N ALA A 105 -23.55 -23.48 9.16
CA ALA A 105 -23.59 -24.41 8.04
C ALA A 105 -24.06 -23.76 6.73
N LYS A 106 -23.36 -24.12 5.65
CA LYS A 106 -23.68 -23.81 4.24
C LYS A 106 -25.10 -24.27 3.90
N LYS A 107 -25.96 -23.34 3.49
CA LYS A 107 -27.24 -23.66 2.83
C LYS A 107 -27.02 -23.54 1.31
N THR A 108 -26.86 -24.70 0.67
CA THR A 108 -26.86 -24.87 -0.78
C THR A 108 -28.27 -24.64 -1.34
N SER A 109 -28.49 -23.56 -2.09
CA SER A 109 -29.66 -23.40 -2.96
C SER A 109 -29.23 -23.43 -4.42
N LYS A 110 -29.51 -24.57 -5.06
CA LYS A 110 -29.53 -24.75 -6.52
C LYS A 110 -30.57 -23.83 -7.14
N SER A 111 -30.17 -22.87 -7.96
CA SER A 111 -31.03 -22.27 -8.99
C SER A 111 -30.40 -22.46 -10.36
N LYS A 112 -30.97 -23.36 -11.15
CA LYS A 112 -30.71 -23.52 -12.58
C LYS A 112 -31.41 -22.37 -13.33
N SER A 113 -30.65 -21.54 -14.03
CA SER A 113 -31.19 -20.73 -15.13
C SER A 113 -30.25 -20.85 -16.34
N LYS A 114 -30.71 -21.61 -17.33
CA LYS A 114 -30.13 -21.68 -18.68
C LYS A 114 -30.54 -20.41 -19.43
N SER A 115 -29.58 -19.57 -19.82
CA SER A 115 -29.73 -18.63 -20.92
C SER A 115 -28.52 -18.74 -21.85
N LYS A 116 -28.77 -19.32 -23.03
CA LYS A 116 -27.86 -19.32 -24.17
C LYS A 116 -27.84 -17.90 -24.76
N SER A 117 -26.70 -17.22 -24.72
CA SER A 117 -26.44 -16.06 -25.58
C SER A 117 -25.17 -16.32 -26.38
N LYS A 118 -25.35 -16.31 -27.71
CA LYS A 118 -24.33 -16.54 -28.73
C LYS A 118 -23.23 -15.48 -28.65
N ALA A 119 -21.98 -15.92 -28.76
CA ALA A 119 -20.82 -15.06 -28.93
C ALA A 119 -20.82 -14.39 -30.32
N PRO A 120 -20.54 -13.09 -30.43
CA PRO A 120 -19.99 -12.52 -31.65
C PRO A 120 -18.47 -12.67 -31.63
N LYS A 121 -17.94 -13.30 -32.69
CA LYS A 121 -16.52 -13.22 -33.04
C LYS A 121 -16.22 -11.78 -33.48
N SER A 122 -15.33 -11.09 -32.77
CA SER A 122 -14.61 -9.93 -33.30
C SER A 122 -13.11 -10.18 -33.20
N SER A 123 -12.53 -10.49 -34.34
CA SER A 123 -11.12 -10.31 -34.68
C SER A 123 -10.72 -8.85 -34.48
N GLY A 124 -9.67 -8.57 -33.71
CA GLY A 124 -9.14 -7.21 -33.58
C GLY A 124 -8.03 -7.04 -32.56
N GLY A 125 -6.78 -7.15 -33.01
CA GLY A 125 -5.67 -6.25 -32.65
C GLY A 125 -5.23 -6.15 -31.19
N SER A 126 -4.19 -6.92 -30.88
CA SER A 126 -2.98 -6.70 -30.05
C SER A 126 -2.56 -5.30 -29.49
N THR A 127 -3.45 -4.32 -29.27
CA THR A 127 -3.06 -2.98 -28.79
C THR A 127 -3.14 -2.83 -27.27
N ALA A 128 -4.05 -3.54 -26.58
CA ALA A 128 -4.24 -3.41 -25.14
C ALA A 128 -3.13 -4.08 -24.30
N SER A 129 -2.53 -5.16 -24.81
CA SER A 129 -1.45 -5.89 -24.13
C SER A 129 -0.11 -5.15 -24.11
N ASN A 130 0.15 -4.30 -25.12
CA ASN A 130 1.39 -3.52 -25.19
C ASN A 130 1.33 -2.25 -24.32
N LEU A 131 0.15 -1.68 -24.10
CA LEU A 131 -0.02 -0.51 -23.24
C LEU A 131 0.15 -0.86 -21.75
N LEU A 132 -0.30 -2.05 -21.33
CA LEU A 132 -0.14 -2.53 -19.96
C LEU A 132 1.31 -2.92 -19.64
N LYS A 133 2.03 -3.51 -20.60
CA LYS A 133 3.47 -3.81 -20.44
C LYS A 133 4.32 -2.54 -20.34
N GLY A 134 4.00 -1.50 -21.11
CA GLY A 134 4.69 -0.20 -21.04
C GLY A 134 4.47 0.56 -19.72
N GLY A 135 3.31 0.41 -19.10
CA GLY A 135 3.00 1.03 -17.81
C GLY A 135 3.77 0.43 -16.63
N LEU A 136 3.94 -0.90 -16.62
CA LEU A 136 4.65 -1.63 -15.56
C LEU A 136 6.15 -1.36 -15.56
N ASN A 137 6.79 -1.36 -16.73
CA ASN A 137 8.21 -1.05 -16.85
C ASN A 137 8.52 0.36 -16.32
N LYS A 138 7.64 1.34 -16.61
CA LYS A 138 7.78 2.71 -16.11
C LYS A 138 7.62 2.85 -14.58
N VAL A 139 6.78 2.04 -13.94
CA VAL A 139 6.68 2.06 -12.46
C VAL A 139 8.00 1.60 -11.83
N MET A 140 8.60 0.57 -12.41
CA MET A 140 9.87 0.01 -11.93
C MET A 140 11.07 0.94 -12.22
N ASP A 141 10.97 1.78 -13.24
CA ASP A 141 11.91 2.87 -13.48
C ASP A 141 11.71 4.04 -12.49
N SER A 142 10.48 4.24 -12.01
CA SER A 142 10.15 5.36 -11.13
C SER A 142 10.39 5.08 -9.65
N PHE A 143 10.10 3.86 -9.21
CA PHE A 143 10.42 3.35 -7.88
C PHE A 143 11.48 2.27 -7.98
N LYS A 144 12.59 2.47 -7.27
CA LYS A 144 13.63 1.46 -7.16
C LYS A 144 13.59 0.84 -5.77
N ALA A 145 13.08 -0.38 -5.69
CA ALA A 145 13.19 -1.18 -4.48
C ALA A 145 14.63 -1.70 -4.29
N PHE A 146 15.15 -1.67 -3.07
CA PHE A 146 16.53 -2.03 -2.75
C PHE A 146 16.63 -2.76 -1.41
N GLY A 147 17.81 -3.32 -1.13
CA GLY A 147 18.06 -4.08 0.10
C GLY A 147 17.48 -5.50 0.08
N LYS A 148 17.60 -6.17 1.23
CA LYS A 148 17.10 -7.54 1.42
C LYS A 148 15.59 -7.50 1.70
N LYS A 149 14.88 -8.49 1.16
CA LYS A 149 13.47 -8.72 1.49
C LYS A 149 13.38 -9.27 2.91
N GLU A 150 12.38 -8.81 3.64
CA GLU A 150 12.06 -9.33 4.96
C GLU A 150 10.58 -9.66 5.10
N PRO A 151 10.24 -10.81 5.74
CA PRO A 151 8.85 -11.17 5.96
C PRO A 151 8.23 -10.25 7.01
N VAL A 152 7.06 -9.71 6.70
CA VAL A 152 6.25 -8.85 7.57
C VAL A 152 4.80 -9.28 7.56
N ILE A 153 4.08 -8.99 8.64
CA ILE A 153 2.63 -9.15 8.71
C ILE A 153 2.00 -7.86 8.18
N ILE A 154 1.00 -7.98 7.32
CA ILE A 154 0.16 -6.86 6.91
C ILE A 154 -1.29 -7.04 7.32
N THR A 155 -1.91 -5.95 7.70
CA THR A 155 -3.37 -5.78 7.88
C THR A 155 -3.81 -4.53 7.14
N TRP A 156 -5.06 -4.11 7.34
CA TRP A 156 -5.54 -2.83 6.84
C TRP A 156 -6.36 -2.05 7.87
N TYR A 157 -6.34 -0.72 7.72
CA TYR A 157 -7.08 0.25 8.52
C TYR A 157 -7.84 1.25 7.64
N THR A 158 -8.82 1.95 8.21
CA THR A 158 -9.80 2.78 7.49
C THR A 158 -10.46 3.83 8.40
N GLY A 159 -11.20 4.76 7.82
CA GLY A 159 -12.08 5.66 8.55
C GLY A 159 -11.32 6.61 9.50
N HIS A 160 -11.70 6.61 10.78
CA HIS A 160 -11.15 7.55 11.76
C HIS A 160 -9.70 7.23 12.14
N ASP A 161 -9.26 5.98 11.95
CA ASP A 161 -7.87 5.57 12.21
C ASP A 161 -6.88 6.20 11.23
N LEU A 162 -7.38 6.77 10.13
CA LEU A 162 -6.57 7.53 9.17
C LEU A 162 -6.24 8.95 9.66
N LEU A 163 -6.92 9.44 10.69
CA LEU A 163 -6.77 10.82 11.15
C LEU A 163 -5.52 10.98 12.03
N ASN A 164 -4.87 12.13 11.91
CA ASN A 164 -3.69 12.52 12.70
C ASN A 164 -2.48 11.57 12.58
N PRO A 165 -1.99 11.33 11.35
CA PRO A 165 -0.83 10.45 11.13
C PRO A 165 0.39 10.89 11.95
N SER A 166 1.00 9.93 12.66
CA SER A 166 2.02 10.19 13.69
C SER A 166 3.35 10.72 13.14
N CYS A 167 3.61 10.58 11.84
CA CYS A 167 4.87 11.02 11.27
C CYS A 167 4.99 12.55 11.22
N TRP A 168 3.88 13.28 11.28
CA TRP A 168 3.90 14.74 11.40
C TRP A 168 3.64 15.18 12.84
N PRO A 169 4.38 16.18 13.35
CA PRO A 169 4.09 16.76 14.65
C PRO A 169 2.75 17.52 14.68
N LYS A 170 2.34 18.08 13.54
CA LYS A 170 1.07 18.81 13.35
C LYS A 170 0.50 18.48 11.96
N PRO A 171 -0.16 17.33 11.80
CA PRO A 171 -0.65 16.90 10.49
C PRO A 171 -1.73 17.86 9.97
N LYS A 172 -1.51 18.41 8.78
CA LYS A 172 -2.53 19.12 7.99
C LYS A 172 -3.19 18.22 6.93
N TRP A 173 -2.63 17.03 6.77
CA TRP A 173 -3.04 16.02 5.82
C TRP A 173 -3.23 14.69 6.56
N ALA A 174 -4.19 13.90 6.09
CA ALA A 174 -4.45 12.56 6.56
C ALA A 174 -4.64 11.65 5.34
N PRO A 175 -4.16 10.40 5.40
CA PRO A 175 -4.48 9.42 4.37
C PRO A 175 -5.99 9.21 4.26
N THR A 176 -6.41 8.71 3.10
CA THR A 176 -7.78 8.25 2.85
C THR A 176 -7.76 6.75 2.59
N ASP A 177 -8.93 6.11 2.51
CA ASP A 177 -9.02 4.71 2.09
C ASP A 177 -8.42 4.45 0.70
N ASN A 178 -8.30 5.49 -0.13
CA ASN A 178 -7.72 5.44 -1.48
C ASN A 178 -6.22 5.77 -1.52
N SER A 179 -5.62 6.19 -0.40
CA SER A 179 -4.19 6.49 -0.33
C SER A 179 -3.36 5.21 -0.38
N PHE A 180 -2.06 5.35 -0.60
CA PHE A 180 -1.07 4.27 -0.59
C PHE A 180 -0.10 4.50 0.57
N ALA A 181 -0.65 4.38 1.78
CA ALA A 181 -0.01 4.73 3.03
C ALA A 181 0.06 3.52 3.96
N ALA A 182 1.04 3.56 4.86
CA ALA A 182 1.27 2.53 5.85
C ALA A 182 1.49 3.11 7.24
N ALA A 183 0.96 2.41 8.24
CA ALA A 183 1.24 2.60 9.64
C ALA A 183 2.11 1.44 10.14
N LEU A 184 3.22 1.75 10.82
CA LEU A 184 4.16 0.71 11.30
C LEU A 184 4.01 0.45 12.78
N THR A 185 4.32 -0.77 13.21
CA THR A 185 4.33 -1.13 14.64
C THR A 185 5.01 -0.06 15.49
N LEU A 186 4.26 0.46 16.46
CA LEU A 186 4.70 1.61 17.26
C LEU A 186 5.98 1.31 18.05
N SER A 187 6.05 0.15 18.71
CA SER A 187 7.11 -0.20 19.67
C SER A 187 7.67 -1.61 19.48
N GLY A 188 8.95 -1.78 19.83
CA GLY A 188 9.64 -3.07 19.82
C GLY A 188 10.19 -3.51 18.46
N TRP A 189 9.78 -2.91 17.35
CA TRP A 189 10.41 -3.15 16.05
C TRP A 189 11.62 -2.23 15.86
N THR A 190 12.81 -2.72 16.21
CA THR A 190 14.05 -1.95 16.20
C THR A 190 14.54 -1.58 14.81
N SER A 191 14.34 -2.45 13.82
CA SER A 191 14.71 -2.22 12.42
C SER A 191 13.60 -1.59 11.57
N LYS A 192 12.59 -0.96 12.20
CA LYS A 192 11.43 -0.43 11.47
C LYS A 192 11.85 0.68 10.50
N PRO A 193 11.27 0.73 9.29
CA PRO A 193 11.47 1.85 8.40
C PRO A 193 11.07 3.19 9.03
N GLN A 194 11.79 4.24 8.66
CA GLN A 194 11.53 5.59 9.15
C GLN A 194 10.28 6.19 8.48
N CYS A 195 9.70 7.18 9.17
CA CYS A 195 8.68 8.03 8.61
C CYS A 195 9.08 8.58 7.23
N PHE A 196 8.08 8.70 6.36
CA PHE A 196 8.17 9.24 5.01
C PHE A 196 8.96 8.42 4.00
N LYS A 197 9.54 7.29 4.40
CA LYS A 197 10.20 6.35 3.47
C LYS A 197 9.17 5.50 2.75
N PHE A 198 9.54 5.07 1.54
CA PHE A 198 8.75 4.15 0.74
C PHE A 198 9.16 2.70 0.98
N LEU A 199 8.16 1.83 0.89
CA LEU A 199 8.30 0.39 1.03
C LEU A 199 7.69 -0.28 -0.18
N GLU A 200 8.37 -1.30 -0.69
CA GLU A 200 7.76 -2.28 -1.59
C GLU A 200 7.27 -3.46 -0.76
N LEU A 201 5.98 -3.80 -0.89
CA LEU A 201 5.36 -4.95 -0.25
C LEU A 201 4.89 -5.92 -1.34
N CYS A 202 5.29 -7.18 -1.26
CA CYS A 202 4.97 -8.20 -2.25
C CYS A 202 4.32 -9.42 -1.58
N HIS A 203 3.09 -9.74 -1.97
CA HIS A 203 2.43 -10.98 -1.57
C HIS A 203 2.80 -12.14 -2.51
N THR A 204 3.00 -11.86 -3.79
CA THR A 204 3.53 -12.82 -4.77
C THR A 204 4.49 -12.09 -5.69
N THR A 205 5.06 -12.79 -6.68
CA THR A 205 5.92 -12.16 -7.70
C THR A 205 5.15 -11.15 -8.52
N GLU A 206 3.84 -11.37 -8.69
CA GLU A 206 2.97 -10.58 -9.56
C GLU A 206 2.17 -9.51 -8.81
N LYS A 207 2.17 -9.55 -7.48
CA LYS A 207 1.41 -8.64 -6.62
C LYS A 207 2.33 -7.94 -5.65
N CYS A 208 2.87 -6.81 -6.09
CA CYS A 208 3.64 -5.89 -5.28
C CYS A 208 3.02 -4.48 -5.30
N VAL A 209 3.23 -3.72 -4.24
CA VAL A 209 2.80 -2.30 -4.14
C VAL A 209 3.88 -1.44 -3.51
N PHE A 210 3.89 -0.16 -3.86
CA PHE A 210 4.68 0.85 -3.17
C PHE A 210 3.79 1.67 -2.24
N VAL A 211 4.17 1.74 -0.97
CA VAL A 211 3.45 2.53 0.05
C VAL A 211 4.42 3.43 0.80
N ARG A 212 3.92 4.57 1.28
CA ARG A 212 4.70 5.49 2.12
C ARG A 212 4.37 5.29 3.59
N VAL A 213 5.40 5.24 4.43
CA VAL A 213 5.23 5.23 5.88
C VAL A 213 4.79 6.62 6.34
N VAL A 214 3.59 6.72 6.88
CA VAL A 214 3.02 8.00 7.31
C VAL A 214 2.55 7.99 8.77
N ASP A 215 2.46 6.80 9.38
CA ASP A 215 1.85 6.67 10.70
C ASP A 215 2.46 5.53 11.52
N SER A 216 2.06 5.44 12.79
CA SER A 216 2.41 4.36 13.71
C SER A 216 1.16 3.60 14.15
N CYS A 217 1.17 2.30 13.92
CA CYS A 217 0.12 1.39 14.33
C CYS A 217 0.26 1.05 15.83
N ALA A 218 -0.58 1.66 16.67
CA ALA A 218 -0.65 1.39 18.10
C ALA A 218 -1.35 0.05 18.43
N GLY A 219 -2.24 -0.42 17.54
CA GLY A 219 -2.93 -1.70 17.66
C GLY A 219 -2.08 -2.92 17.24
N CYS A 220 -0.96 -2.69 16.55
CA CYS A 220 -0.08 -3.76 16.11
C CYS A 220 0.69 -4.38 17.29
N ALA A 221 0.93 -5.69 17.22
CA ALA A 221 1.61 -6.42 18.29
C ALA A 221 3.02 -5.86 18.54
N LYS A 222 3.32 -5.53 19.80
CA LYS A 222 4.64 -4.98 20.19
C LYS A 222 5.75 -5.95 19.80
N GLY A 223 6.85 -5.43 19.26
CA GLY A 223 7.98 -6.24 18.80
C GLY A 223 7.77 -6.97 17.47
N SER A 224 6.57 -6.94 16.91
CA SER A 224 6.30 -7.58 15.62
C SER A 224 6.70 -6.68 14.44
N LYS A 225 7.03 -7.32 13.31
CA LYS A 225 7.19 -6.62 12.03
C LYS A 225 5.83 -6.52 11.35
N HIS A 226 5.00 -5.60 11.82
CA HIS A 226 3.63 -5.42 11.32
C HIS A 226 3.48 -4.06 10.66
N VAL A 227 2.98 -4.10 9.42
CA VAL A 227 2.69 -2.96 8.56
C VAL A 227 1.17 -2.92 8.30
N ASP A 228 0.47 -1.94 8.87
CA ASP A 228 -0.96 -1.76 8.65
C ASP A 228 -1.18 -0.84 7.44
N LEU A 229 -2.00 -1.26 6.48
CA LEU A 229 -2.13 -0.58 5.19
C LEU A 229 -3.48 0.14 5.05
N THR A 230 -3.51 1.23 4.28
CA THR A 230 -4.81 1.72 3.79
C THR A 230 -5.51 0.66 2.94
N GLN A 231 -6.84 0.68 2.90
CA GLN A 231 -7.63 -0.32 2.18
C GLN A 231 -7.23 -0.47 0.71
N ALA A 232 -7.01 0.63 -0.02
CA ALA A 232 -6.64 0.56 -1.43
C ALA A 232 -5.29 -0.13 -1.65
N ALA A 233 -4.30 0.12 -0.79
CA ALA A 233 -3.01 -0.55 -0.87
C ALA A 233 -3.13 -2.05 -0.56
N PHE A 234 -3.88 -2.43 0.48
CA PHE A 234 -4.10 -3.83 0.82
C PHE A 234 -4.83 -4.59 -0.30
N LYS A 235 -5.87 -3.97 -0.90
CA LYS A 235 -6.66 -4.54 -2.02
C LYS A 235 -5.82 -4.94 -3.23
N GLN A 236 -4.66 -4.30 -3.44
CA GLN A 236 -3.75 -4.68 -4.52
C GLN A 236 -3.00 -5.99 -4.23
N LEU A 237 -2.83 -6.35 -2.96
CA LEU A 237 -2.14 -7.56 -2.54
C LEU A 237 -3.12 -8.72 -2.29
N ALA A 238 -4.30 -8.42 -1.75
CA ALA A 238 -5.27 -9.40 -1.26
C ALA A 238 -6.69 -8.82 -1.10
N ASP A 239 -7.69 -9.70 -1.04
CA ASP A 239 -9.05 -9.32 -0.67
C ASP A 239 -9.11 -8.88 0.80
N LEU A 240 -9.86 -7.81 1.10
CA LEU A 240 -9.99 -7.27 2.47
C LEU A 240 -10.44 -8.32 3.49
N ASP A 241 -11.27 -9.28 3.08
CA ASP A 241 -11.81 -10.35 3.92
C ASP A 241 -10.74 -11.31 4.46
N MET A 242 -9.55 -11.35 3.84
CA MET A 242 -8.41 -12.08 4.43
C MET A 242 -7.95 -11.43 5.74
N GLY A 243 -8.05 -10.11 5.84
CA GLY A 243 -7.77 -9.31 7.05
C GLY A 243 -6.29 -9.23 7.46
N LEU A 244 -5.55 -10.34 7.36
CA LEU A 244 -4.17 -10.47 7.78
C LEU A 244 -3.43 -11.43 6.86
N LEU A 245 -2.24 -11.05 6.41
CA LEU A 245 -1.36 -11.95 5.66
C LEU A 245 0.12 -11.65 5.88
N THR A 246 0.99 -12.58 5.49
CA THR A 246 2.44 -12.38 5.53
C THR A 246 2.95 -12.07 4.13
N VAL A 247 3.68 -10.97 3.98
CA VAL A 247 4.29 -10.53 2.71
C VAL A 247 5.78 -10.30 2.88
N GLN A 248 6.48 -10.09 1.77
CA GLN A 248 7.83 -9.56 1.81
C GLN A 248 7.81 -8.05 1.70
N MET A 249 8.59 -7.40 2.55
CA MET A 249 8.84 -5.97 2.51
C MET A 249 10.29 -5.72 2.14
N ARG A 250 10.54 -4.62 1.41
CA ARG A 250 11.87 -4.01 1.34
C ARG A 250 11.78 -2.50 1.15
N PRO A 251 12.82 -1.73 1.51
CA PRO A 251 12.88 -0.30 1.24
C PRO A 251 12.78 0.02 -0.26
N ALA A 252 12.23 1.19 -0.58
CA ALA A 252 12.17 1.73 -1.93
C ALA A 252 12.54 3.22 -1.96
N THR A 253 13.00 3.69 -3.12
CA THR A 253 13.28 5.12 -3.35
C THR A 253 12.00 5.95 -3.43
N ASP A 254 12.14 7.27 -3.48
CA ASP A 254 11.06 8.17 -3.87
C ASP A 254 10.68 7.97 -5.36
N PRO A 255 9.44 8.33 -5.76
CA PRO A 255 9.01 8.27 -7.15
C PRO A 255 9.75 9.31 -8.01
N ALA A 256 10.42 8.88 -9.08
CA ALA A 256 11.16 9.75 -9.97
C ALA A 256 10.27 10.55 -10.95
N ASP A 257 9.09 10.03 -11.29
CA ASP A 257 8.25 10.56 -12.38
C ASP A 257 7.20 11.58 -11.91
N GLY A 258 7.17 11.88 -10.60
CA GLY A 258 6.24 12.85 -10.03
C GLY A 258 5.66 12.41 -8.68
N TRP A 259 5.21 13.42 -7.93
CA TRP A 259 4.65 13.26 -6.60
C TRP A 259 3.12 13.36 -6.61
N LEU A 260 2.45 12.42 -5.94
CA LEU A 260 0.99 12.39 -5.82
C LEU A 260 0.57 12.56 -4.36
N GLU A 261 0.27 13.80 -3.98
CA GLU A 261 -0.09 14.14 -2.60
C GLU A 261 -1.37 13.45 -2.12
N ASN A 262 -2.32 13.17 -3.01
CA ASN A 262 -3.51 12.38 -2.68
C ASN A 262 -3.21 10.92 -2.31
N LEU A 263 -2.14 10.34 -2.88
CA LEU A 263 -1.74 8.97 -2.59
C LEU A 263 -0.84 8.88 -1.36
N TRP A 264 0.10 9.82 -1.22
CA TRP A 264 1.21 9.68 -0.26
C TRP A 264 1.33 10.83 0.73
N GLY A 265 0.49 11.86 0.63
CA GLY A 265 0.58 13.07 1.44
C GLY A 265 1.65 14.04 0.96
N PRO A 266 1.82 15.18 1.64
CA PRO A 266 2.77 16.20 1.24
C PRO A 266 4.20 15.65 1.27
N LYS A 267 5.01 16.09 0.31
CA LYS A 267 6.43 15.74 0.30
C LYS A 267 7.10 16.49 1.45
N GLU A 268 7.79 15.77 2.32
CA GLU A 268 8.64 16.44 3.29
C GLU A 268 9.86 16.97 2.56
N GLU A 269 10.19 18.25 2.78
CA GLU A 269 11.49 18.74 2.39
C GLU A 269 12.54 17.93 3.14
N ALA A 270 13.51 17.38 2.41
CA ALA A 270 14.62 16.66 3.02
C ALA A 270 15.36 17.65 3.91
N ASN A 271 15.05 17.63 5.21
CA ASN A 271 15.92 18.19 6.23
C ASN A 271 17.10 17.22 6.37
N ASP A 272 18.04 17.31 5.42
CA ASP A 272 19.40 16.79 5.56
C ASP A 272 20.18 17.62 6.59
#